data_AF-A0A8A0RN80-F1
#
_entry.id   AF-A0A8A0RN80-F1
#
_cell.length_a   1.000
_cell.length_b   1.000
_cell.length_c   1.000
_cell.angle_alpha   90.00
_cell.angle_beta   90.00
_cell.angle_gamma   90.00
#
_symmetry.space_group_name_H-M   'P 1'
#
loop_
_entity.id
_entity.type
_entity.pdbx_description
1 polymer ?
#
loop_
_entity_poly.entity_id
_entity_poly.type
_entity_poly.pdbx_seq_one_letter_code
_entity_poly.pdbx_strand_id
1 'polypeptide(L)' 'MKGLYGLSLVGFLGFSIALPLIGGIYLGRVLDERLGTQPLLLILGILLGIGTGFRSAYIVLSRGPKGK' A
#
# COMPACT_ATOMS: atom_id res chain seq x y z
N MET A 1 -25.50 -14.06 2.58
CA MET A 1 -24.63 -13.00 3.14
C MET A 1 -23.54 -12.59 2.14
N LYS A 2 -23.86 -12.01 0.97
CA LYS A 2 -22.84 -11.64 -0.05
C LYS A 2 -22.28 -10.22 0.13
N GLY A 3 -23.07 -9.30 0.70
CA GLY A 3 -22.64 -7.91 0.93
C GLY A 3 -21.53 -7.76 1.97
N LEU A 4 -21.49 -8.62 2.98
CA LEU A 4 -20.47 -8.56 4.04
C LEU A 4 -19.06 -8.89 3.49
N TYR A 5 -18.97 -9.86 2.58
CA TYR A 5 -17.70 -10.23 1.94
C TYR A 5 -17.16 -9.10 1.07
N GLY A 6 -18.00 -8.41 0.30
CA GLY A 6 -17.58 -7.27 -0.51
C GLY A 6 -17.01 -6.14 0.36
N LEU A 7 -17.67 -5.86 1.49
CA LEU A 7 -17.21 -4.83 2.43
C LEU A 7 -15.88 -5.21 3.10
N SER A 8 -15.73 -6.46 3.54
CA SER A 8 -14.48 -6.95 4.12
C SER A 8 -13.33 -6.94 3.11
N LEU A 9 -13.59 -7.25 1.83
CA LEU A 9 -12.58 -7.26 0.78
C LEU A 9 -12.06 -5.83 0.50
N VAL A 10 -12.98 -4.87 0.38
CA VAL A 10 -12.64 -3.46 0.17
C VAL A 10 -11.87 -2.90 1.37
N GLY A 11 -12.31 -3.19 2.59
CA GLY A 11 -11.59 -2.79 3.81
C GLY A 11 -10.17 -3.35 3.85
N PHE A 12 -10.01 -4.64 3.56
CA PHE A 12 -8.70 -5.30 3.53
C PHE A 12 -7.79 -4.72 2.44
N LEU A 13 -8.31 -4.51 1.23
CA LEU A 13 -7.57 -3.90 0.12
C LEU A 13 -7.12 -2.48 0.48
N GLY A 14 -8.03 -1.65 0.98
CA GLY A 14 -7.72 -0.29 1.42
C GLY A 14 -6.65 -0.27 2.51
N PHE A 15 -6.76 -1.16 3.50
CA PHE A 15 -5.76 -1.26 4.58
C PHE A 15 -4.40 -1.74 4.05
N SER A 16 -4.38 -2.68 3.11
CA SER A 16 -3.14 -3.19 2.49
C SER A 16 -2.38 -2.14 1.68
N ILE A 17 -3.07 -1.08 1.24
CA ILE A 17 -2.48 0.06 0.51
C ILE A 17 -2.12 1.17 1.50
N ALA A 18 -3.05 1.55 2.38
CA ALA A 18 -2.88 2.67 3.31
C ALA A 18 -1.74 2.43 4.30
N LEU A 19 -1.59 1.22 4.82
CA LEU A 19 -0.57 0.89 5.82
C LEU A 19 0.87 1.10 5.29
N PRO A 20 1.28 0.51 4.15
CA PRO A 20 2.61 0.77 3.59
C PRO A 20 2.80 2.20 3.09
N LEU A 21 1.73 2.89 2.65
CA LEU A 21 1.82 4.28 2.20
C LEU A 21 2.11 5.23 3.37
N ILE A 22 1.34 5.12 4.46
CA ILE A 22 1.56 5.90 5.69
C ILE A 22 2.92 5.55 6.30
N GLY A 23 3.25 4.25 6.36
CA GLY A 23 4.56 3.79 6.85
C GLY A 23 5.72 4.34 6.03
N GLY A 24 5.63 4.30 4.70
CA GLY A 24 6.64 4.82 3.78
C GLY A 24 6.80 6.34 3.88
N ILE A 25 5.71 7.09 4.03
CA ILE A 25 5.75 8.55 4.25
C ILE A 25 6.42 8.88 5.58
N TYR A 26 6.02 8.22 6.66
CA TYR A 26 6.56 8.50 7.99
C TYR A 26 8.05 8.15 8.07
N LEU A 27 8.44 6.96 7.61
CA LEU A 27 9.84 6.54 7.56
C LEU A 27 10.65 7.42 6.61
N GLY A 28 10.11 7.71 5.42
CA GLY A 28 10.75 8.57 4.44
C GLY A 28 11.04 9.96 5.01
N ARG A 29 10.08 10.56 5.71
CA ARG A 29 10.24 11.87 6.37
C ARG A 29 11.28 11.83 7.49
N VAL A 30 11.21 10.86 8.39
CA VAL A 30 12.16 10.75 9.51
C VAL A 30 13.58 10.51 9.00
N LEU A 31 13.76 9.70 7.96
CA LEU A 31 15.07 9.50 7.35
C LEU A 31 15.55 10.75 6.59
N ASP A 32 14.66 11.42 5.84
CA ASP A 32 14.98 12.67 5.14
C ASP A 32 15.45 13.75 6.12
N GLU A 33 14.80 13.89 7.29
CA GLU A 33 15.20 14.78 8.38
C GLU A 33 16.55 14.41 9.00
N ARG A 34 16.84 13.11 9.16
CA ARG A 34 18.12 12.65 9.74
C ARG A 34 19.30 12.72 8.77
N LEU A 35 19.05 12.53 7.47
CA LEU A 35 20.08 12.48 6.44
C LEU A 35 20.23 13.81 5.69
N GLY A 36 19.36 14.79 5.94
CA GLY A 36 19.36 16.08 5.24
C GLY A 36 19.02 15.98 3.75
N THR A 37 18.35 14.90 3.34
CA THR A 37 18.03 14.59 1.93
C THR A 37 16.64 15.03 1.49
N GLN A 38 15.96 15.84 2.32
CA GLN A 38 14.60 16.34 2.03
C GLN A 38 14.50 16.94 0.62
N PRO A 39 13.57 16.47 -0.25
CA PRO A 39 12.48 15.52 -0.01
C PRO A 39 12.64 14.13 -0.69
N LEU A 40 13.87 13.65 -0.93
CA LEU A 40 14.12 12.45 -1.75
C LEU A 40 13.58 11.15 -1.14
N LEU A 41 13.82 10.89 0.14
CA LEU A 41 13.40 9.63 0.77
C LEU A 41 11.90 9.60 1.02
N LEU A 42 11.28 10.76 1.23
CA LEU A 42 9.83 10.88 1.26
C LEU A 42 9.21 10.52 -0.10
N ILE A 43 9.75 11.03 -1.21
CA ILE A 43 9.26 10.70 -2.57
C ILE A 43 9.42 9.19 -2.85
N LEU A 44 10.58 8.62 -2.48
CA LEU A 44 10.80 7.17 -2.60
C LEU A 44 9.83 6.37 -1.73
N GLY A 45 9.59 6.79 -0.49
CA GLY A 45 8.62 6.15 0.41
C GLY A 45 7.20 6.15 -0.15
N ILE A 46 6.77 7.26 -0.77
CA ILE A 46 5.48 7.36 -1.45
C ILE A 46 5.43 6.42 -2.67
N LEU A 47 6.46 6.45 -3.54
CA LEU A 47 6.52 5.58 -4.72
C LEU A 47 6.48 4.09 -4.34
N LEU A 48 7.22 3.70 -3.30
CA LEU A 48 7.20 2.33 -2.77
C LEU A 48 5.85 1.98 -2.15
N GLY A 49 5.21 2.90 -1.43
CA GLY A 49 3.87 2.72 -0.87
C GLY A 49 2.82 2.50 -1.96
N ILE A 50 2.82 3.33 -3.00
CA ILE A 50 1.91 3.22 -4.15
C ILE A 50 2.17 1.92 -4.90
N GLY A 51 3.43 1.61 -5.22
CA GLY A 51 3.81 0.39 -5.94
C GLY A 51 3.44 -0.88 -5.18
N THR A 52 3.65 -0.90 -3.86
CA THR A 52 3.28 -2.04 -3.00
C THR A 52 1.76 -2.20 -2.94
N GLY A 53 1.02 -1.10 -2.80
CA GLY A 53 -0.44 -1.10 -2.81
C GLY A 53 -1.02 -1.60 -4.13
N PHE A 54 -0.50 -1.11 -5.26
CA PHE A 54 -0.87 -1.58 -6.60
C PHE A 54 -0.57 -3.07 -6.77
N ARG A 55 0.60 -3.53 -6.35
CA ARG A 55 0.97 -4.96 -6.42
C ARG A 55 0.06 -5.82 -5.56
N SER A 56 -0.28 -5.37 -4.35
CA SER A 56 -1.22 -6.06 -3.46
C SER A 56 -2.59 -6.20 -4.11
N ALA A 57 -3.14 -5.10 -4.63
CA ALA A 57 -4.42 -5.10 -5.34
C ALA A 57 -4.38 -6.01 -6.59
N TYR A 58 -3.31 -5.93 -7.37
CA TYR A 58 -3.12 -6.79 -8.54
C TYR A 58 -3.06 -8.28 -8.16
N ILE A 59 -2.39 -8.65 -7.08
CA ILE A 59 -2.34 -10.04 -6.59
C ILE A 59 -3.72 -10.51 -6.16
N VAL A 60 -4.47 -9.70 -5.42
CA VAL A 60 -5.82 -10.05 -4.96
C VAL A 60 -6.78 -10.23 -6.15
N LEU A 61 -6.71 -9.34 -7.14
CA LEU A 61 -7.52 -9.43 -8.37
C LEU A 61 -7.10 -10.59 -9.27
N SER A 62 -5.79 -10.81 -9.47
CA SER A 62 -5.24 -11.89 -10.31
C SER A 62 -5.35 -13.28 -9.68
N ARG A 63 -5.55 -13.35 -8.36
CA ARG A 63 -5.89 -14.58 -7.63
C ARG A 63 -7.40 -14.80 -7.49
N GLY A 64 -8.24 -13.95 -8.10
CA GLY A 64 -9.64 -14.30 -8.38
C GLY A 64 -9.67 -15.66 -9.09
N PRO A 65 -10.67 -16.52 -8.80
CA PRO A 65 -10.59 -17.97 -8.96
C PRO A 65 -10.09 -18.35 -10.35
N LYS A 66 -8.80 -18.66 -10.45
CA LYS A 66 -8.29 -19.45 -11.57
C LYS A 66 -8.99 -20.78 -11.43
N GLY A 67 -9.88 -21.04 -12.38
CA GLY A 67 -10.64 -22.28 -12.47
C GLY A 67 -9.78 -23.48 -12.14
N LYS A 68 -10.25 -24.25 -11.16
CA LYS A 68 -10.25 -25.70 -11.25
C LYS A 68 -11.70 -26.12 -11.41
#